data_AF-A0A9X3MW95-F1
#
_entry.id   AF-A0A9X3MW95-F1
#
_cell.length_a   1.000
_cell.length_b   1.000
_cell.length_c   1.000
_cell.angle_alpha   90.00
_cell.angle_beta   90.00
_cell.angle_gamma   90.00
#
_symmetry.space_group_name_H-M   'P 1'
#
loop_
_entity.id
_entity.type
_entity.pdbx_description
1 polymer ?
#
loop_
_entity_poly.entity_id
_entity_poly.type
_entity_poly.pdbx_seq_one_letter_code
_entity_poly.pdbx_strand_id
1 'polypeptide(L)' 'MLRAVLVTASLALATGPVAAAGAATPDRAACKGGTVARISGKSTCLAKGRACASSKQKEYKKHGYACSHGRLKKVKQEF' A
#
# COMPACT_ATOMS: atom_id res chain seq x y z
N MET A 1 19.99 -30.08 53.70
CA MET A 1 19.56 -28.86 54.41
C MET A 1 19.19 -27.82 53.37
N LEU A 2 17.99 -27.29 53.50
CA LEU A 2 17.43 -26.04 52.92
C LEU A 2 17.04 -25.94 51.43
N ARG A 3 15.75 -25.61 51.28
CA ARG A 3 14.92 -25.25 50.13
C ARG A 3 15.38 -23.97 49.42
N ALA A 4 15.17 -23.88 48.11
CA ALA A 4 15.05 -22.61 47.38
C ALA A 4 14.11 -22.81 46.17
N VAL A 5 12.81 -22.63 46.38
CA VAL A 5 11.98 -21.47 45.95
C VAL A 5 11.76 -21.43 44.43
N LEU A 6 10.54 -21.83 44.06
CA LEU A 6 9.88 -21.59 42.77
C LEU A 6 9.77 -20.09 42.48
N VAL A 7 10.10 -19.67 41.26
CA VAL A 7 9.52 -18.47 40.63
C VAL A 7 9.11 -18.83 39.20
N THR A 8 7.83 -19.18 39.06
CA THR A 8 7.11 -19.30 37.79
C THR A 8 6.89 -17.90 37.22
N ALA A 9 7.74 -17.48 36.28
CA ALA A 9 7.52 -16.28 35.49
C ALA A 9 6.64 -16.65 34.27
N SER A 10 5.33 -16.53 34.45
CA SER A 10 4.34 -16.66 33.38
C SER A 10 4.50 -15.52 32.38
N LEU A 11 5.27 -15.75 31.31
CA LEU A 11 5.37 -14.81 30.21
C LEU A 11 4.10 -14.94 29.35
N ALA A 12 3.08 -14.16 29.70
CA ALA A 12 1.89 -14.01 28.87
C ALA A 12 2.28 -13.28 27.58
N LEU A 13 2.55 -14.05 26.51
CA LEU A 13 2.65 -13.49 25.17
C LEU A 13 1.27 -12.96 24.77
N ALA A 14 1.11 -11.64 24.92
CA ALA A 14 -0.01 -10.90 24.39
C ALA A 14 -0.02 -11.03 22.86
N THR A 15 -0.81 -11.96 22.34
CA THR A 15 -1.19 -12.02 20.93
C THR A 15 -2.12 -10.84 20.65
N GLY A 16 -1.55 -9.67 20.41
CA GLY A 16 -2.28 -8.51 19.92
C GLY A 16 -2.90 -8.83 18.55
N PRO A 17 -4.15 -8.41 18.28
CA PRO A 17 -4.75 -8.60 16.98
C PRO A 17 -3.93 -7.80 15.96
N VAL A 18 -3.31 -8.50 15.00
CA VAL A 18 -2.75 -7.88 13.81
C VAL A 18 -3.94 -7.29 13.06
N ALA A 19 -4.17 -5.99 13.26
CA ALA A 19 -5.07 -5.22 12.44
C ALA A 19 -4.54 -5.27 11.00
N ALA A 20 -5.06 -6.23 10.24
CA ALA A 20 -4.95 -6.23 8.79
C ALA A 20 -5.64 -4.95 8.33
N ALA A 21 -4.84 -3.90 8.14
CA ALA A 21 -5.27 -2.67 7.51
C ALA A 21 -5.80 -3.05 6.14
N GLY A 22 -7.12 -3.25 6.06
CA GLY A 22 -7.84 -3.51 4.83
C GLY A 22 -7.46 -2.38 3.88
N ALA A 23 -6.66 -2.72 2.87
CA ALA A 23 -6.31 -1.79 1.81
C ALA A 23 -7.64 -1.46 1.12
N ALA A 24 -8.27 -0.37 1.55
CA ALA A 24 -9.51 0.12 0.99
C ALA A 24 -9.34 0.15 -0.52
N THR A 25 -10.03 -0.74 -1.22
CA THR A 25 -10.12 -0.71 -2.67
C THR A 25 -10.63 0.68 -3.00
N PRO A 26 -9.84 1.52 -3.70
CA PRO A 26 -10.30 2.85 -4.05
C PRO A 26 -11.53 2.66 -4.92
N ASP A 27 -12.67 3.10 -4.39
CA ASP A 27 -13.92 3.07 -5.10
C ASP A 27 -13.75 3.85 -6.40
N ARG A 28 -14.24 3.30 -7.51
CA ARG A 28 -14.07 3.92 -8.83
C ARG A 28 -14.69 5.32 -8.88
N ALA A 29 -15.73 5.60 -8.07
CA ALA A 29 -16.32 6.93 -7.93
C ALA A 29 -15.42 7.90 -7.13
N ALA A 30 -14.57 7.39 -6.24
CA ALA A 30 -13.61 8.21 -5.49
C ALA A 30 -12.40 8.65 -6.34
N CYS A 31 -12.15 7.98 -7.47
CA CYS A 31 -11.07 8.35 -8.39
C CYS A 31 -11.48 9.49 -9.34
N LYS A 32 -11.90 10.63 -8.79
CA LYS A 32 -12.25 11.83 -9.58
C LYS A 32 -11.04 12.37 -10.34
N GLY A 33 -11.14 12.45 -11.67
CA GLY A 33 -10.10 13.02 -12.53
C GLY A 33 -8.86 12.13 -12.72
N GLY A 34 -8.95 10.85 -12.34
CA GLY A 34 -7.88 9.87 -12.49
C GLY A 34 -8.32 8.62 -13.26
N THR A 35 -7.43 7.62 -13.28
CA THR A 35 -7.66 6.32 -13.90
C THR A 35 -7.51 5.24 -12.84
N VAL A 36 -8.51 4.38 -12.68
CA VAL A 36 -8.38 3.21 -11.79
C VAL A 36 -7.62 2.13 -12.54
N ALA A 37 -6.50 1.70 -11.98
CA ALA A 37 -5.65 0.64 -12.52
C ALA A 37 -5.39 -0.43 -11.45
N ARG A 38 -5.25 -1.69 -11.85
CA ARG A 38 -4.76 -2.73 -10.94
C ARG A 38 -3.23 -2.76 -10.97
N ILE A 39 -2.61 -2.47 -9.83
CA ILE A 39 -1.16 -2.47 -9.66
C ILE A 39 -0.80 -3.41 -8.53
N SER A 40 -0.02 -4.45 -8.82
CA SER A 40 0.31 -5.50 -7.85
C SER A 40 -0.93 -6.16 -7.24
N GLY A 41 -1.95 -6.43 -8.07
CA GLY A 41 -3.22 -7.02 -7.63
C GLY A 41 -4.17 -6.08 -6.88
N LYS A 42 -3.74 -4.86 -6.54
CA LYS A 42 -4.56 -3.87 -5.83
C LYS A 42 -5.11 -2.82 -6.80
N SER A 43 -6.40 -2.52 -6.72
CA SER A 43 -6.96 -1.37 -7.42
C SER A 43 -6.31 -0.10 -6.86
N THR A 44 -5.78 0.74 -7.72
CA THR A 44 -5.06 1.96 -7.39
C THR A 44 -5.60 3.08 -8.27
N CYS A 45 -5.98 4.19 -7.65
CA CYS A 45 -6.34 5.39 -8.39
C CYS A 45 -5.08 6.12 -8.85
N LEU A 46 -4.85 6.15 -10.15
CA LEU A 46 -3.80 6.92 -10.80
C LEU A 46 -4.31 8.32 -11.12
N ALA A 47 -3.87 9.30 -10.35
CA ALA A 47 -4.17 10.70 -10.60
C ALA A 47 -2.88 11.53 -10.48
N LYS A 48 -2.85 12.67 -11.17
CA LYS A 48 -1.72 13.59 -11.11
C LYS A 48 -1.46 14.02 -9.65
N GLY A 49 -0.19 14.01 -9.23
CA GLY A 49 0.22 14.39 -7.87
C GLY A 49 0.05 13.29 -6.81
N ARG A 50 -0.53 12.13 -7.14
CA ARG A 50 -0.56 10.98 -6.22
C ARG A 50 0.83 10.39 -6.05
N ALA A 51 1.09 9.79 -4.89
CA ALA A 51 2.33 9.06 -4.64
C ALA A 51 2.46 7.89 -5.62
N CYS A 52 3.70 7.60 -6.01
CA CYS A 52 3.99 6.51 -6.94
C CYS A 52 5.27 5.79 -6.58
N ALA A 53 5.31 4.52 -6.95
CA ALA A 53 6.48 3.67 -6.80
C ALA A 53 7.19 3.56 -8.15
N SER A 54 8.43 4.02 -8.27
CA SER A 54 9.21 3.92 -9.51
C SER A 54 9.27 2.48 -10.05
N SER A 55 9.25 1.48 -9.17
CA SER A 55 9.19 0.05 -9.54
C SER A 55 7.94 -0.35 -10.35
N LYS A 56 6.89 0.49 -10.36
CA LYS A 56 5.63 0.27 -11.11
C LYS A 56 5.49 1.20 -12.31
N GLN A 57 6.57 1.86 -12.73
CA GLN A 57 6.58 2.82 -13.83
C GLN A 57 6.06 2.25 -15.15
N LYS A 58 6.37 0.98 -15.47
CA LYS A 58 5.86 0.31 -16.66
C LYS A 58 4.33 0.24 -16.67
N GLU A 59 3.72 -0.04 -15.52
CA GLU A 59 2.26 -0.09 -15.38
C GLU A 59 1.65 1.31 -15.51
N TYR A 60 2.24 2.31 -14.84
CA TYR A 60 1.77 3.69 -14.95
C TYR A 60 1.78 4.19 -16.41
N LYS A 61 2.83 3.86 -17.18
CA LYS A 61 2.96 4.28 -18.58
C LYS A 61 1.84 3.73 -19.45
N LYS A 62 1.41 2.47 -19.24
CA LYS A 62 0.25 1.89 -19.96
C LYS A 62 -1.02 2.72 -19.80
N HIS A 63 -1.16 3.39 -18.66
CA HIS A 63 -2.30 4.24 -18.35
C HIS A 63 -2.07 5.72 -18.64
N GLY A 64 -0.97 6.09 -19.30
CA GLY A 64 -0.65 7.48 -19.62
C GLY A 64 -0.13 8.29 -18.43
N TYR A 65 0.52 7.63 -17.47
CA TYR A 65 1.17 8.28 -16.35
C TYR A 65 2.66 7.90 -16.24
N ALA A 66 3.46 8.81 -15.72
CA ALA A 66 4.86 8.58 -15.36
C ALA A 66 5.08 8.90 -13.88
N CYS A 67 5.93 8.12 -13.22
CA CYS A 67 6.39 8.44 -11.88
C CYS A 67 7.60 9.38 -11.99
N SER A 68 7.49 10.57 -11.41
CA SER A 68 8.52 11.62 -11.45
C SER A 68 8.63 12.23 -10.06
N HIS A 69 9.82 12.16 -9.46
CA HIS A 69 10.06 12.57 -8.06
C HIS A 69 9.08 11.93 -7.05
N GLY A 70 8.75 10.65 -7.23
CA GLY A 70 7.80 9.94 -6.36
C GLY A 70 6.33 10.39 -6.52
N ARG A 71 6.03 11.19 -7.55
CA ARG A 71 4.67 11.65 -7.86
C ARG A 71 4.24 11.25 -9.27
N LEU A 72 2.97 10.85 -9.43
CA LEU A 72 2.37 10.59 -10.73
C LEU A 72 2.22 11.89 -11.51
N LYS A 73 2.72 11.89 -12.74
CA LYS A 73 2.48 12.93 -13.74
C LYS A 73 1.77 12.30 -14.93
N LYS A 74 0.76 13.00 -15.45
CA LYS A 74 0.10 12.60 -16.68
C LYS A 74 1.06 12.87 -17.83
N VAL A 75 1.37 11.84 -18.61
CA VAL A 75 2.09 11.99 -19.87
C VAL A 75 1.03 11.96 -20.98
N LYS A 76 1.10 12.91 -21.92
CA LYS A 76 0.31 12.80 -23.15
C LYS A 76 0.72 11.45 -23.76
N GLN A 77 -0.22 10.52 -23.93
CA GLN A 77 0.06 9.37 -24.78
C GLN A 77 0.12 9.94 -26.19
N GLU A 78 1.33 10.15 -26.69
CA GLU A 78 1.58 10.37 -28.11
C GLU A 78 1.35 9.01 -28.76
N PHE A 79 0.17 8.88 -29.40
CA PHE A 79 -0.19 7.75 -30.25
C PHE A 79 0.32 8.01 -31.66
#